data_AF-A0A7S7Q9W2-F1
#
_entry.id   AF-A0A7S7Q9W2-F1
#
_cell.length_a   1.000
_cell.length_b   1.000
_cell.length_c   1.000
_cell.angle_alpha   90.00
_cell.angle_beta   90.00
_cell.angle_gamma   90.00
#
_symmetry.space_group_name_H-M   'P 1'
#
loop_
_entity.id
_entity.type
_entity.pdbx_description
1 polymer ?
#
loop_
_entity_poly.entity_id
_entity_poly.type
_entity_poly.pdbx_seq_one_letter_code
_entity_poly.pdbx_strand_id
1 'polypeptide(L)' 'MIKVLKVVAHIGWAVSMIGLGTLIGASYGWAHHGWIGAIALGIVGFSVGAFLAIDPLIVLEFLHGSL' A
#
# COMPACT_ATOMS: atom_id res chain seq x y z
N MET A 1 -16.23 -10.81 19.96
CA MET A 1 -15.05 -11.52 19.40
C MET A 1 -14.89 -11.29 17.90
N ILE A 2 -15.92 -11.53 17.08
CA ILE A 2 -15.87 -11.30 15.60
C ILE A 2 -15.49 -9.86 15.20
N LYS A 3 -16.00 -8.84 15.91
CA LYS A 3 -15.66 -7.43 15.63
C LYS A 3 -14.16 -7.15 15.79
N VAL A 4 -13.53 -7.72 16.81
CA VAL A 4 -12.09 -7.55 17.07
C VAL A 4 -11.28 -8.23 15.98
N LEU A 5 -11.66 -9.45 15.58
CA LEU A 5 -11.00 -10.17 14.48
C LEU A 5 -11.06 -9.37 13.17
N LYS A 6 -12.21 -8.77 12.84
CA LYS A 6 -12.35 -7.92 11.65
C LYS A 6 -11.43 -6.70 11.71
N VAL A 7 -11.34 -6.06 12.87
CA VAL A 7 -10.44 -4.90 13.08
C VAL A 7 -8.98 -5.31 12.94
N VAL A 8 -8.56 -6.41 13.58
CA VAL A 8 -7.17 -6.90 13.47
C VAL A 8 -6.83 -7.27 12.03
N ALA A 9 -7.73 -7.93 11.32
CA ALA A 9 -7.53 -8.26 9.91
C ALA A 9 -7.40 -6.99 9.04
N HIS A 10 -8.23 -5.98 9.29
CA HIS A 10 -8.18 -4.72 8.56
C HIS A 10 -6.92 -3.91 8.88
N ILE A 11 -6.44 -3.91 10.13
CA ILE A 11 -5.17 -3.29 10.49
C ILE A 11 -4.01 -4.02 9.80
N GLY A 12 -3.99 -5.35 9.83
CA GLY A 12 -2.97 -6.16 9.15
C GLY A 12 -2.96 -5.90 7.64
N TRP A 13 -4.14 -5.78 7.03
CA TRP A 13 -4.29 -5.37 5.64
C TRP A 13 -3.72 -3.99 5.36
N ALA A 14 -4.11 -2.99 6.16
CA ALA A 14 -3.66 -1.62 5.99
C ALA A 14 -2.13 -1.49 6.10
N VAL A 15 -1.54 -2.10 7.14
CA VAL A 15 -0.08 -2.11 7.32
C VAL A 15 0.62 -2.79 6.14
N SER A 16 0.06 -3.89 5.63
CA SER A 16 0.65 -4.60 4.49
C SER A 16 0.59 -3.78 3.20
N MET A 17 -0.54 -3.16 2.88
CA MET A 17 -0.70 -2.36 1.66
C MET A 17 0.16 -1.09 1.69
N ILE A 18 0.16 -0.39 2.82
CA ILE A 18 0.99 0.80 3.01
C ILE A 18 2.49 0.43 2.95
N GLY A 19 2.88 -0.65 3.64
CA GLY A 19 4.25 -1.13 3.66
C GLY A 19 4.77 -1.54 2.28
N LEU A 20 3.99 -2.36 1.56
CA LEU A 20 4.34 -2.80 0.20
C LEU A 20 4.41 -1.62 -0.78
N GLY A 21 3.40 -0.74 -0.77
CA GLY A 21 3.39 0.44 -1.63
C GLY A 21 4.61 1.34 -1.38
N THR A 22 4.89 1.64 -0.11
CA THR A 22 6.06 2.45 0.28
C THR A 22 7.37 1.78 -0.11
N LEU A 23 7.50 0.47 0.11
CA LEU A 23 8.71 -0.29 -0.20
C LEU A 23 8.98 -0.31 -1.72
N ILE A 24 7.95 -0.58 -2.53
CA ILE A 24 8.07 -0.58 -4.00
C ILE A 24 8.44 0.82 -4.48
N GLY A 25 7.73 1.85 -4.01
CA GLY A 25 8.02 3.23 -4.38
C GLY A 25 9.43 3.67 -4.00
N ALA A 26 9.85 3.39 -2.77
CA ALA A 26 11.17 3.77 -2.27
C ALA A 26 12.31 3.00 -2.97
N SER A 27 12.15 1.69 -3.18
CA SER A 27 13.17 0.87 -3.87
C SER A 27 13.32 1.26 -5.33
N TYR A 28 12.21 1.51 -6.03
CA TYR A 28 12.24 2.00 -7.40
C TYR A 28 12.86 3.40 -7.49
N GLY A 29 12.46 4.30 -6.59
CA GLY A 29 13.01 5.64 -6.54
C GLY A 29 14.50 5.68 -6.22
N TRP A 30 14.95 4.81 -5.31
CA TRP A 30 16.36 4.63 -5.00
C TRP A 30 17.16 4.21 -6.24
N ALA A 31 16.67 3.19 -6.96
CA ALA A 31 17.36 2.63 -8.12
C ALA A 31 17.54 3.65 -9.26
N HIS A 32 16.57 4.55 -9.46
CA HIS A 32 16.58 5.48 -10.59
C HIS A 32 17.07 6.90 -10.26
N HIS A 33 16.86 7.38 -9.03
CA HIS A 33 17.12 8.78 -8.66
C HIS A 33 17.79 8.93 -7.28
N GLY A 34 18.30 7.84 -6.71
CA GLY A 34 18.98 7.82 -5.41
C GLY A 34 18.08 8.22 -4.25
N TRP A 35 18.65 8.87 -3.23
CA TRP A 35 17.95 9.25 -2.00
C TRP A 35 16.69 10.09 -2.23
N ILE A 36 16.77 11.08 -3.12
CA ILE A 36 15.65 11.99 -3.41
C ILE A 36 14.52 11.22 -4.08
N GLY A 37 14.86 10.32 -5.01
CA GLY A 37 13.91 9.40 -5.62
C GLY A 37 13.23 8.51 -4.62
N ALA A 38 13.99 7.90 -3.72
CA ALA A 38 13.45 6.99 -2.71
C ALA A 38 12.44 7.69 -1.79
N ILE A 39 12.70 8.94 -1.40
CA ILE A 39 11.79 9.73 -0.58
C ILE A 39 10.54 10.11 -1.40
N ALA A 40 10.72 10.66 -2.59
CA ALA A 40 9.61 11.12 -3.43
C ALA A 40 8.69 9.97 -3.83
N LEU A 41 9.24 8.91 -4.41
CA LEU A 41 8.46 7.75 -4.84
C LEU A 41 8.02 6.88 -3.66
N GLY A 42 8.73 6.90 -2.54
CA GLY A 42 8.26 6.31 -1.28
C GLY A 42 6.99 6.96 -0.75
N ILE A 43 6.87 8.29 -0.81
CA ILE A 43 5.64 9.03 -0.45
C ILE A 43 4.50 8.71 -1.42
N VAL A 44 4.79 8.62 -2.72
CA VAL A 44 3.78 8.20 -3.71
C VAL A 44 3.30 6.78 -3.41
N GLY A 45 4.23 5.85 -3.17
CA GLY A 45 3.94 4.47 -2.80
C GLY A 45 3.14 4.35 -1.50
N PHE A 46 3.47 5.16 -0.50
CA PHE A 46 2.68 5.28 0.74
C PHE A 46 1.26 5.75 0.46
N SER A 47 1.09 6.80 -0.36
CA SER A 47 -0.21 7.38 -0.66
C SER A 47 -1.11 6.40 -1.42
N VAL A 48 -0.54 5.70 -2.41
CA VAL A 48 -1.24 4.63 -3.16
C VAL A 48 -1.56 3.45 -2.24
N GLY A 49 -0.60 3.00 -1.41
CA GLY A 49 -0.81 1.93 -0.45
C GLY A 49 -1.88 2.27 0.60
N ALA A 50 -1.93 3.53 1.05
CA ALA A 50 -2.95 4.03 1.97
C ALA A 50 -4.34 4.09 1.31
N PHE A 51 -4.42 4.48 0.04
CA PHE A 51 -5.67 4.43 -0.72
C PHE A 51 -6.19 2.99 -0.86
N LEU A 52 -5.31 2.03 -1.20
CA LEU A 52 -5.65 0.60 -1.29
C LEU A 52 -6.00 -0.03 0.07
N ALA A 53 -5.55 0.59 1.18
CA ALA A 53 -5.87 0.15 2.53
C ALA A 53 -7.30 0.51 2.98
N ILE A 54 -7.94 1.51 2.35
CA ILE A 54 -9.29 1.99 2.73
C ILE A 54 -10.33 0.88 2.58
N ASP A 55 -10.30 0.17 1.46
CA ASP A 55 -11.21 -0.94 1.21
C ASP A 55 -10.47 -2.10 0.50
N PRO A 56 -10.38 -3.28 1.13
CA PRO A 56 -9.81 -4.46 0.47
C PRO A 56 -10.53 -4.86 -0.82
N LEU A 57 -11.80 -4.46 -1.03
CA LEU A 57 -12.51 -4.67 -2.29
C LEU A 57 -11.86 -3.94 -3.47
N ILE A 58 -11.29 -2.74 -3.26
CA ILE A 58 -10.64 -1.98 -4.34
C ILE A 58 -9.48 -2.78 -4.93
N VAL A 59 -8.70 -3.46 -4.08
CA VAL A 59 -7.61 -4.34 -4.53
C VAL A 59 -8.17 -5.57 -5.22
N LEU A 60 -9.29 -6.12 -4.74
CA LEU A 60 -9.92 -7.28 -5.34
C LEU A 60 -10.49 -6.96 -6.74
N GLU A 61 -11.08 -5.78 -6.93
CA GLU A 61 -11.55 -5.27 -8.22
C GLU A 61 -10.38 -4.99 -9.17
N PHE A 62 -9.30 -4.39 -8.67
CA PHE A 62 -8.08 -4.20 -9.44
C PHE A 62 -7.47 -5.54 -9.90
N LEU A 63 -7.45 -6.54 -9.02
CA LEU A 63 -6.94 -7.88 -9.34
C LEU A 63 -7.83 -8.62 -10.35
N HIS A 64 -9.15 -8.43 -10.28
CA HIS A 64 -10.09 -8.99 -11.25
C HIS A 64 -10.10 -8.25 -12.60
N GLY A 65 -9.39 -7.12 -12.73
CA GLY A 65 -9.32 -6.34 -13.97
C GLY A 65 -10.63 -5.62 -14.31
N SER A 66 -11.48 -5.35 -13.31
CA SER A 66 -12.77 -4.69 -13.49
C SER A 66 -12.73 -3.18 -13.23
N LEU A 67 -11.53 -2.58 -13.32
CA LEU A 67 -11.23 -1.17 -13.01
C LEU A 67 -10.91 -0.37 -14.28
#